data_AF-A0A535RQ39-F1
#
_entry.id   AF-A0A535RQ39-F1
#
_cell.length_a   1.000
_cell.length_b   1.000
_cell.length_c   1.000
_cell.angle_alpha   90.00
_cell.angle_beta   90.00
_cell.angle_gamma   90.00
#
_symmetry.space_group_name_H-M   'P 1'
#
loop_
_entity.id
_entity.type
_entity.pdbx_description
1 polymer ?
#
loop_
_entity_poly.entity_id
_entity_poly.type
_entity_poly.pdbx_seq_one_letter_code
_entity_poly.pdbx_strand_id
1 'polypeptide(L)'
;MDRVDVDGDGKMDTVTLETAWSEASPGNTDSTVKAALATGKALSLTLHDTFDPALALVADADGDHRDEVFVRVWLGASTEFWVIVALDGDQLVTVREKGATDDLRLAVGGSVTHGDGFECRTSTGGEHELVVKSFQQTTLNDTVYAWQGKTLVKTGSSVTQFREDMRNDPNFSAYYSARCGQPTR
;
A
#
# COMPACT_ATOMS: atom_id res chain seq x y z
N MET A 1 -14.04 -7.77 5.13
CA MET A 1 -15.08 -6.98 4.42
C MET A 1 -14.99 -5.62 5.04
N ASP A 2 -14.56 -4.65 4.25
CA ASP A 2 -14.31 -3.30 4.73
C ASP A 2 -15.31 -2.33 4.10
N ARG A 3 -15.64 -1.29 4.87
CA ARG A 3 -16.46 -0.16 4.41
C ARG A 3 -15.54 0.99 4.05
N VAL A 4 -15.68 1.48 2.83
CA VAL A 4 -14.71 2.34 2.15
C VAL A 4 -15.45 3.16 1.12
N ASP A 5 -15.04 4.39 0.84
CA ASP A 5 -15.63 5.22 -0.23
C ASP A 5 -14.71 5.18 -1.48
N VAL A 6 -14.91 4.18 -2.34
CA VAL A 6 -14.00 3.92 -3.48
C VAL A 6 -14.33 4.82 -4.68
N ASP A 7 -15.58 5.25 -4.80
CA ASP A 7 -16.02 6.11 -5.90
C ASP A 7 -16.13 7.60 -5.55
N GLY A 8 -16.02 7.95 -4.26
CA GLY A 8 -15.99 9.32 -3.76
C GLY A 8 -17.38 9.96 -3.70
N ASP A 9 -18.45 9.16 -3.72
CA ASP A 9 -19.82 9.67 -3.68
C ASP A 9 -20.32 10.02 -2.26
N GLY A 10 -19.47 9.81 -1.25
CA GLY A 10 -19.74 10.04 0.17
C GLY A 10 -20.53 8.91 0.83
N LYS A 11 -20.86 7.83 0.11
CA LYS A 11 -21.48 6.62 0.67
C LYS A 11 -20.44 5.51 0.77
N MET A 12 -20.61 4.68 1.78
CA MET A 12 -19.71 3.56 2.00
C MET A 12 -20.04 2.42 1.03
N ASP A 13 -19.05 2.02 0.26
CA ASP A 13 -18.99 0.82 -0.55
C ASP A 13 -18.56 -0.38 0.28
N THR A 14 -18.64 -1.56 -0.32
CA THR A 14 -18.14 -2.80 0.26
C THR A 14 -16.98 -3.34 -0.56
N VAL A 15 -15.84 -3.57 0.10
CA VAL A 15 -14.71 -4.29 -0.50
C VAL A 15 -14.49 -5.64 0.17
N THR A 16 -14.27 -6.64 -0.66
CA THR A 16 -13.97 -8.02 -0.25
C THR A 16 -12.81 -8.57 -1.05
N LEU A 17 -12.10 -9.53 -0.45
CA LEU A 17 -11.05 -10.31 -1.09
C LEU A 17 -11.51 -11.76 -1.12
N GLU A 18 -11.62 -12.32 -2.32
CA GLU A 18 -11.87 -13.73 -2.55
C GLU A 18 -10.55 -14.42 -2.92
N THR A 19 -10.23 -15.52 -2.25
CA THR A 19 -9.02 -16.29 -2.51
C THR A 19 -9.26 -17.77 -2.28
N ALA A 20 -8.57 -18.62 -3.04
CA ALA A 20 -8.51 -20.06 -2.79
C ALA A 20 -7.38 -20.45 -1.82
N TRP A 21 -6.58 -19.47 -1.36
CA TRP A 21 -5.48 -19.72 -0.44
C TRP A 21 -6.00 -20.22 0.91
N SER A 22 -5.32 -21.20 1.50
CA SER A 22 -5.57 -21.63 2.87
C SER A 22 -4.31 -22.23 3.49
N GLU A 23 -4.20 -22.16 4.81
CA GLU A 23 -3.11 -22.81 5.56
C GLU A 23 -3.06 -24.33 5.33
N ALA A 24 -4.21 -24.96 5.06
CA ALA A 24 -4.30 -26.40 4.80
C ALA A 24 -3.77 -26.81 3.41
N SER A 25 -3.70 -25.87 2.47
CA SER A 25 -3.18 -26.08 1.11
C SER A 25 -2.36 -24.87 0.68
N PRO A 26 -1.18 -24.65 1.30
CA PRO A 26 -0.37 -23.47 1.03
C PRO A 26 0.22 -23.57 -0.37
N GLY A 27 -0.05 -22.56 -1.20
CA GLY A 27 0.45 -22.45 -2.56
C GLY A 27 0.05 -21.09 -3.13
N ASN A 28 0.76 -20.66 -4.17
CA ASN A 28 0.38 -19.44 -4.86
C ASN A 28 -0.96 -19.64 -5.58
N THR A 29 -1.80 -18.62 -5.53
CA THR A 29 -3.14 -18.64 -6.13
C THR A 29 -3.51 -17.24 -6.59
N ASP A 30 -4.38 -17.17 -7.58
CA ASP A 30 -5.06 -15.93 -7.92
C ASP A 30 -6.02 -15.54 -6.78
N SER A 31 -6.13 -14.25 -6.54
CA SER A 31 -7.11 -13.68 -5.61
C SER A 31 -7.86 -12.55 -6.30
N THR A 32 -9.13 -12.37 -5.98
CA THR A 32 -9.98 -11.34 -6.61
C THR A 32 -10.41 -10.33 -5.57
N VAL A 33 -10.03 -9.07 -5.79
CA VAL A 33 -10.59 -7.92 -5.07
C VAL A 33 -11.91 -7.59 -5.72
N LYS A 34 -13.00 -7.53 -4.94
CA LYS A 34 -14.32 -7.11 -5.40
C LYS A 34 -14.77 -5.88 -4.65
N ALA A 35 -15.23 -4.87 -5.39
CA ALA A 35 -15.89 -3.70 -4.86
C ALA A 35 -17.36 -3.71 -5.29
N ALA A 36 -18.27 -3.65 -4.34
CA ALA A 36 -19.69 -3.43 -4.58
C ALA A 36 -20.02 -1.99 -4.16
N LEU A 37 -20.25 -1.13 -5.15
CA LEU A 37 -20.53 0.28 -4.93
C LEU A 37 -21.93 0.46 -4.36
N ALA A 38 -22.13 1.51 -3.56
CA ALA A 38 -23.44 1.86 -3.02
C ALA A 38 -24.50 2.13 -4.12
N THR A 39 -24.04 2.49 -5.32
CA THR A 39 -24.86 2.62 -6.54
C THR A 39 -25.40 1.30 -7.08
N GLY A 40 -24.91 0.16 -6.58
CA GLY A 40 -25.25 -1.20 -7.03
C GLY A 40 -24.32 -1.75 -8.12
N LYS A 41 -23.35 -0.96 -8.59
CA LYS A 41 -22.33 -1.41 -9.54
C LYS A 41 -21.34 -2.35 -8.84
N ALA A 42 -20.96 -3.44 -9.49
CA ALA A 42 -19.94 -4.35 -9.02
C ALA A 42 -18.69 -4.29 -9.90
N LEU A 43 -17.52 -4.21 -9.27
CA LEU A 43 -16.21 -4.16 -9.89
C LEU A 43 -15.33 -5.28 -9.35
N SER A 44 -14.37 -5.73 -10.16
CA SER A 44 -13.42 -6.75 -9.73
C SER A 44 -12.07 -6.60 -10.39
N LEU A 45 -11.02 -6.96 -9.65
CA LEU A 45 -9.65 -7.04 -10.12
C LEU A 45 -9.02 -8.36 -9.65
N THR A 46 -8.39 -9.10 -10.56
CA THR A 46 -7.62 -10.29 -10.21
C THR A 46 -6.17 -9.91 -9.93
N LEU A 47 -5.67 -10.35 -8.79
CA LEU A 47 -4.27 -10.30 -8.38
C LEU A 47 -3.69 -11.70 -8.55
N HIS A 48 -2.59 -11.80 -9.29
CA HIS A 48 -1.97 -13.08 -9.62
C HIS A 48 -0.90 -13.48 -8.61
N ASP A 49 -0.67 -14.79 -8.49
CA ASP A 49 0.42 -15.37 -7.71
C ASP A 49 0.50 -14.90 -6.24
N THR A 50 -0.67 -14.76 -5.61
CA THR A 50 -0.77 -14.33 -4.22
C THR A 50 -0.54 -15.47 -3.24
N PHE A 51 -0.02 -15.16 -2.04
CA PHE A 51 0.23 -16.11 -0.97
C PHE A 51 -0.13 -15.48 0.39
N ASP A 52 -1.05 -16.09 1.14
CA ASP A 52 -1.66 -15.50 2.34
C ASP A 52 -2.16 -14.06 2.13
N PRO A 53 -3.07 -13.85 1.16
CA PRO A 53 -3.50 -12.51 0.81
C PRO A 53 -4.57 -12.00 1.78
N ALA A 54 -4.55 -10.69 2.05
CA ALA A 54 -5.50 -10.04 2.95
C ALA A 54 -5.76 -8.59 2.53
N LEU A 55 -6.95 -8.08 2.82
CA LEU A 55 -7.19 -6.62 2.85
C LEU A 55 -6.42 -6.07 4.07
N ALA A 56 -5.49 -5.15 3.83
CA ALA A 56 -4.52 -4.74 4.84
C ALA A 56 -4.80 -3.32 5.37
N LEU A 57 -5.13 -2.39 4.47
CA LEU A 57 -5.37 -0.98 4.82
C LEU A 57 -6.30 -0.35 3.78
N VAL A 58 -7.00 0.71 4.20
CA VAL A 58 -7.81 1.57 3.34
C VAL A 58 -7.50 3.02 3.70
N ALA A 59 -7.27 3.87 2.70
CA ALA A 59 -7.10 5.31 2.87
C ALA A 59 -7.16 6.06 1.53
N ASP A 60 -7.69 7.27 1.54
CA ASP A 60 -7.42 8.32 0.53
C ASP A 60 -5.91 8.65 0.52
N ALA A 61 -5.17 7.94 -0.32
CA ALA A 61 -3.72 7.98 -0.36
C ALA A 61 -3.20 9.05 -1.35
N ASP A 62 -3.97 9.33 -2.40
CA ASP A 62 -3.65 10.34 -3.41
C ASP A 62 -4.32 11.71 -3.20
N GLY A 63 -5.24 11.82 -2.24
CA GLY A 63 -5.91 13.06 -1.87
C GLY A 63 -7.09 13.42 -2.79
N ASP A 64 -7.57 12.49 -3.62
CA ASP A 64 -8.67 12.73 -4.56
C ASP A 64 -10.07 12.51 -3.95
N HIS A 65 -10.14 12.27 -2.63
CA HIS A 65 -11.35 11.96 -1.87
C HIS A 65 -11.99 10.60 -2.22
N ARG A 66 -11.22 9.71 -2.85
CA ARG A 66 -11.57 8.31 -3.01
C ARG A 66 -10.53 7.48 -2.28
N ASP A 67 -11.00 6.49 -1.55
CA ASP A 67 -10.12 5.62 -0.81
C ASP A 67 -9.44 4.59 -1.73
N GLU A 68 -8.12 4.49 -1.60
CA GLU A 68 -7.35 3.36 -2.10
C GLU A 68 -7.41 2.17 -1.14
N VAL A 69 -7.37 0.96 -1.70
CA VAL A 69 -7.33 -0.29 -0.95
C VAL A 69 -5.95 -0.92 -1.07
N PHE A 70 -5.28 -1.11 0.06
CA PHE A 70 -4.01 -1.80 0.15
C PHE A 70 -4.26 -3.28 0.43
N VAL A 71 -3.74 -4.12 -0.46
CA VAL A 71 -3.92 -5.57 -0.38
C VAL A 71 -2.58 -6.21 -0.15
N ARG A 72 -2.43 -6.93 0.96
CA ARG A 72 -1.31 -7.86 1.14
C ARG A 72 -1.45 -8.96 0.11
N VAL A 73 -0.47 -9.11 -0.75
CA VAL A 73 -0.45 -10.14 -1.81
C VAL A 73 0.51 -11.27 -1.49
N TRP A 74 1.47 -11.04 -0.59
CA TRP A 74 2.42 -12.06 -0.19
C TRP A 74 2.87 -11.87 1.25
N LEU A 75 2.97 -12.95 2.01
CA LEU A 75 3.57 -12.99 3.34
C LEU A 75 4.77 -13.94 3.36
N GLY A 76 5.92 -13.43 3.79
CA GLY A 76 7.13 -14.21 4.05
C GLY A 76 7.39 -14.42 5.53
N ALA A 77 8.61 -14.84 5.87
CA ALA A 77 8.99 -15.12 7.25
C ALA A 77 8.80 -13.91 8.18
N SER A 78 9.13 -12.71 7.71
CA SER A 78 9.06 -11.48 8.51
C SER A 78 8.61 -10.24 7.73
N THR A 79 8.38 -10.37 6.42
CA THR A 79 8.09 -9.27 5.52
C THR A 79 6.87 -9.59 4.69
N GLU A 80 5.96 -8.64 4.62
CA GLU A 80 4.78 -8.67 3.77
C GLU A 80 5.05 -7.85 2.51
N PHE A 81 4.39 -8.20 1.40
CA PHE A 81 4.35 -7.36 0.20
C PHE A 81 2.92 -7.02 -0.14
N TRP A 82 2.67 -5.72 -0.30
CA TRP A 82 1.36 -5.16 -0.56
C TRP A 82 1.31 -4.51 -1.94
N VAL A 83 0.14 -4.46 -2.53
CA VAL A 83 -0.17 -3.64 -3.71
C VAL A 83 -1.25 -2.62 -3.36
N ILE A 84 -1.31 -1.53 -4.10
CA ILE A 84 -2.39 -0.54 -3.98
C ILE A 84 -3.37 -0.77 -5.11
N VAL A 85 -4.65 -0.89 -4.76
CA VAL A 85 -5.78 -0.99 -5.70
C VAL A 85 -6.57 0.30 -5.64
N ALA A 86 -6.82 0.89 -6.81
CA ALA A 86 -7.55 2.14 -6.96
C ALA A 86 -8.65 2.02 -8.02
N LEU A 87 -9.63 2.92 -7.96
CA LEU A 87 -10.61 3.08 -9.03
C LEU A 87 -10.09 4.05 -10.11
N ASP A 88 -9.96 3.56 -11.33
CA ASP A 88 -9.66 4.38 -12.51
C ASP A 88 -10.84 4.33 -13.49
N GLY A 89 -11.59 5.44 -13.54
CA GLY A 89 -12.87 5.53 -14.21
C GLY A 89 -13.85 4.47 -13.68
N ASP A 90 -14.09 3.45 -14.50
CA ASP A 90 -15.07 2.40 -14.23
C ASP A 90 -14.43 1.04 -13.88
N GLN A 91 -13.12 1.00 -13.61
CA GLN A 91 -12.36 -0.23 -13.39
C GLN A 91 -11.47 -0.13 -12.15
N LEU A 92 -11.33 -1.25 -11.44
CA LEU A 92 -10.28 -1.39 -10.42
C LEU A 92 -8.95 -1.68 -11.12
N VAL A 93 -7.90 -0.97 -10.71
CA VAL A 93 -6.54 -1.12 -11.24
C VAL A 93 -5.53 -1.22 -10.11
N THR A 94 -4.39 -1.86 -10.37
CA THR A 94 -3.22 -1.75 -9.49
C THR A 94 -2.44 -0.48 -9.80
N VAL A 95 -2.02 0.24 -8.76
CA VAL A 95 -1.13 1.38 -8.91
C VAL A 95 0.27 0.89 -9.27
N ARG A 96 0.89 1.59 -10.23
CA ARG A 96 2.24 1.29 -10.72
C ARG A 96 3.12 2.51 -10.70
N GLU A 97 4.43 2.29 -10.67
CA GLU A 97 5.39 3.33 -11.02
C GLU A 97 5.31 3.63 -12.52
N LYS A 98 5.45 4.90 -12.90
CA LYS A 98 5.39 5.35 -14.29
C LYS A 98 6.45 4.64 -15.13
N GLY A 99 5.99 3.93 -16.16
CA GLY A 99 6.84 3.17 -17.07
C GLY A 99 7.17 1.76 -16.60
N ALA A 100 6.71 1.35 -15.41
CA ALA A 100 6.79 -0.04 -14.97
C ALA A 100 5.73 -0.91 -15.67
N THR A 101 6.09 -2.16 -15.95
CA THR A 101 5.17 -3.19 -16.42
C THR A 101 4.51 -3.95 -15.28
N ASP A 102 5.21 -4.04 -14.15
CA ASP A 102 4.76 -4.76 -12.96
C ASP A 102 4.11 -3.82 -11.95
N ASP A 103 3.29 -4.38 -11.07
CA ASP A 103 2.65 -3.66 -9.98
C ASP A 103 3.69 -3.16 -8.97
N LEU A 104 3.47 -1.96 -8.42
CA LEU A 104 4.32 -1.48 -7.33
C LEU A 104 4.07 -2.37 -6.10
N ARG A 105 5.12 -3.07 -5.65
CA ARG A 105 5.08 -3.87 -4.42
C ARG A 105 5.69 -3.09 -3.27
N LEU A 106 4.90 -2.86 -2.24
CA LEU A 106 5.29 -2.19 -1.02
C LEU A 106 5.67 -3.24 0.03
N ALA A 107 6.92 -3.25 0.46
CA ALA A 107 7.35 -4.13 1.53
C ALA A 107 6.97 -3.54 2.90
N VAL A 108 6.53 -4.39 3.82
CA VAL A 108 6.15 -4.00 5.20
C VAL A 108 6.71 -5.02 6.19
N GLY A 109 7.30 -4.52 7.27
CA GLY A 109 7.86 -5.34 8.35
C GLY A 109 9.35 -5.57 8.18
N GLY A 110 9.84 -6.74 8.60
CA GLY A 110 11.25 -7.12 8.52
C GLY A 110 11.81 -7.71 9.81
N SER A 111 13.12 -7.61 9.96
CA SER A 111 13.93 -8.12 11.07
C SER A 111 14.75 -7.00 11.73
N VAL A 112 15.48 -7.29 12.81
CA VAL A 112 16.26 -6.28 13.55
C VAL A 112 17.26 -5.49 12.69
N THR A 113 17.76 -6.08 11.61
CA THR A 113 18.78 -5.49 10.73
C THR A 113 18.25 -5.08 9.35
N HIS A 114 16.95 -5.30 9.09
CA HIS A 114 16.33 -4.99 7.81
C HIS A 114 14.85 -4.68 8.02
N GLY A 115 14.41 -3.50 7.60
CA GLY A 115 13.00 -3.12 7.71
C GLY A 115 12.52 -2.46 6.44
N ASP A 116 11.26 -2.69 6.09
CA ASP A 116 10.57 -1.88 5.11
C ASP A 116 9.23 -1.39 5.64
N GLY A 117 8.82 -0.25 5.12
CA GLY A 117 7.51 0.32 5.39
C GLY A 117 7.19 1.40 4.38
N PHE A 118 6.06 2.04 4.56
CA PHE A 118 5.68 3.18 3.74
C PHE A 118 4.76 4.11 4.52
N GLU A 119 4.70 5.37 4.08
CA GLU A 119 3.75 6.35 4.57
C GLU A 119 3.09 7.10 3.42
N CYS A 120 1.79 7.36 3.56
CA CYS A 120 1.10 8.39 2.79
C CYS A 120 1.17 9.67 3.62
N ARG A 121 1.66 10.75 3.03
CA ARG A 121 1.79 12.04 3.71
C ARG A 121 1.38 13.18 2.79
N THR A 122 1.08 14.31 3.40
CA THR A 122 0.94 15.57 2.69
C THR A 122 2.26 16.34 2.81
N SER A 123 2.85 16.72 1.69
CA SER A 123 4.03 17.57 1.64
C SER A 123 3.73 18.96 2.21
N THR A 124 4.77 19.74 2.51
CA THR A 124 4.61 21.13 2.95
C THR A 124 3.85 22.00 1.93
N GLY A 125 3.87 21.61 0.65
CA GLY A 125 3.14 22.28 -0.42
C GLY A 125 1.67 21.88 -0.54
N GLY A 126 1.19 20.91 0.26
CA GLY A 126 -0.17 20.38 0.17
C GLY A 126 -0.32 19.18 -0.77
N GLU A 127 0.71 18.80 -1.50
CA GLU A 127 0.69 17.64 -2.41
C GLU A 127 0.70 16.33 -1.62
N HIS A 128 -0.11 15.35 -2.01
CA HIS A 128 -0.09 14.01 -1.46
C HIS A 128 1.08 13.20 -2.04
N GLU A 129 1.82 12.53 -1.17
CA GLU A 129 3.00 11.74 -1.50
C GLU A 129 2.93 10.36 -0.88
N LEU A 130 3.42 9.36 -1.61
CA LEU A 130 3.77 8.06 -1.06
C LEU A 130 5.28 8.01 -0.81
N VAL A 131 5.69 7.74 0.43
CA VAL A 131 7.10 7.58 0.79
C VAL A 131 7.35 6.13 1.15
N VAL A 132 8.14 5.45 0.33
CA VAL A 132 8.62 4.09 0.61
C VAL A 132 9.89 4.18 1.44
N LYS A 133 9.91 3.46 2.55
CA LYS A 133 10.99 3.49 3.55
C LYS A 133 11.68 2.14 3.61
N SER A 134 13.00 2.14 3.61
CA SER A 134 13.81 0.92 3.76
C SER A 134 14.99 1.15 4.69
N PHE A 135 15.21 0.23 5.61
CA PHE A 135 16.30 0.20 6.54
C PHE A 135 17.16 -1.04 6.28
N GLN A 136 18.46 -0.84 6.11
CA GLN A 136 19.44 -1.92 5.90
C GLN A 136 20.67 -1.67 6.76
N GLN A 137 20.80 -2.44 7.84
CA GLN A 137 21.90 -2.40 8.82
C GLN A 137 22.17 -1.01 9.41
N THR A 138 22.89 -0.16 8.69
CA THR A 138 23.28 1.18 9.10
C THR A 138 22.73 2.27 8.18
N THR A 139 21.84 1.93 7.26
CA THR A 139 21.35 2.85 6.23
C THR A 139 19.84 2.91 6.21
N LEU A 140 19.31 4.13 6.23
CA LEU A 140 17.90 4.46 6.03
C LEU A 140 17.73 5.08 4.64
N ASN A 141 16.79 4.58 3.87
CA ASN A 141 16.44 5.09 2.55
C ASN A 141 14.97 5.48 2.54
N ASP A 142 14.69 6.70 2.10
CA ASP A 142 13.33 7.11 1.71
C ASP A 142 13.31 7.26 0.18
N THR A 143 12.28 6.73 -0.46
CA THR A 143 11.94 7.04 -1.86
C THR A 143 10.58 7.72 -1.88
N VAL A 144 10.53 8.92 -2.46
CA VAL A 144 9.31 9.73 -2.52
C VAL A 144 8.71 9.62 -3.90
N TYR A 145 7.41 9.33 -3.93
CA TYR A 145 6.59 9.28 -5.12
C TYR A 145 5.49 10.33 -5.04
N ALA A 146 5.28 11.04 -6.13
CA ALA A 146 4.09 11.86 -6.34
C ALA A 146 3.06 11.09 -7.16
N TRP A 147 1.79 11.34 -6.88
CA TRP A 147 0.68 10.80 -7.65
C TRP A 147 0.50 11.56 -8.97
N GLN A 148 0.25 10.81 -10.05
CA GLN A 148 -0.15 11.32 -11.36
C GLN A 148 -1.34 10.48 -11.83
N GLY A 149 -2.53 10.81 -11.32
CA GLY A 149 -3.68 9.90 -11.37
C GLY A 149 -3.35 8.61 -10.61
N LYS A 150 -3.78 7.45 -11.12
CA LYS A 150 -3.50 6.14 -10.47
C LYS A 150 -2.13 5.55 -10.81
N THR A 151 -1.15 6.41 -11.09
CA THR A 151 0.26 6.08 -11.36
C THR A 151 1.16 6.91 -10.48
N LEU A 152 2.28 6.34 -10.04
CA LEU A 152 3.28 7.00 -9.19
C LEU A 152 4.50 7.43 -10.00
N VAL A 153 4.99 8.64 -9.75
CA VAL A 153 6.22 9.16 -10.35
C VAL A 153 7.23 9.39 -9.24
N LYS A 154 8.40 8.76 -9.31
CA LYS A 154 9.48 9.02 -8.35
C LYS A 154 9.94 10.47 -8.47
N THR A 155 9.82 11.24 -7.38
CA THR A 155 10.19 12.66 -7.32
C THR A 155 11.44 12.91 -6.49
N GLY A 156 11.79 11.97 -5.60
CA GLY A 156 12.96 12.13 -4.76
C GLY A 156 13.42 10.85 -4.08
N SER A 157 14.59 10.94 -3.47
CA SER A 157 15.08 9.92 -2.55
C SER A 157 16.05 10.56 -1.57
N SER A 158 16.08 10.04 -0.34
CA SER A 158 17.06 10.42 0.67
C SER A 158 17.77 9.19 1.21
N VAL A 159 19.01 9.38 1.66
CA VAL A 159 19.80 8.34 2.33
C VAL A 159 20.36 8.94 3.61
N THR A 160 20.08 8.31 4.73
CA THR A 160 20.54 8.72 6.05
C THR A 160 21.31 7.59 6.71
N GLN A 161 22.48 7.89 7.29
CA GLN A 161 23.19 6.91 8.11
C GLN A 161 22.45 6.73 9.44
N PHE A 162 22.03 5.50 9.70
CA PHE A 162 21.43 5.11 10.96
C PHE A 162 22.47 5.23 12.07
N ARG A 163 22.01 5.80 13.19
CA ARG A 163 22.76 5.88 14.44
C ARG A 163 21.95 5.14 15.50
N GLU A 164 22.61 4.44 16.40
CA GLU A 164 21.93 3.57 17.36
C GLU A 164 20.95 4.32 18.27
N ASP A 165 21.20 5.61 18.54
CA ASP A 165 20.27 6.50 19.26
C ASP A 165 18.93 6.69 18.53
N MET A 166 18.91 6.57 17.20
CA MET A 166 17.70 6.62 16.38
C MET A 166 16.80 5.40 16.56
N ARG A 167 17.28 4.29 17.15
CA ARG A 167 16.43 3.10 17.40
C ARG A 167 15.22 3.44 18.29
N ASN A 168 15.39 4.41 19.18
CA ASN A 168 14.33 4.88 20.07
C ASN A 168 13.53 6.06 19.49
N ASP A 169 13.88 6.54 18.29
CA ASP A 169 13.10 7.56 17.60
C ASP A 169 11.73 6.96 17.22
N PRO A 170 10.60 7.58 17.61
CA PRO A 170 9.27 7.12 17.19
C PRO A 170 9.12 6.96 15.67
N ASN A 171 9.88 7.72 14.89
CA ASN A 171 9.88 7.68 13.43
C ASN A 171 10.66 6.48 12.88
N PHE A 172 11.57 5.88 13.64
CA PHE A 172 12.30 4.69 13.17
C PHE A 172 11.36 3.50 12.95
N SER A 173 10.29 3.38 13.75
CA SER A 173 9.27 2.34 13.52
C SER A 173 8.53 2.47 12.19
N ALA A 174 8.58 3.65 11.52
CA ALA A 174 8.02 3.83 10.19
C ALA A 174 8.70 2.96 9.13
N TYR A 175 9.96 2.58 9.37
CA TYR A 175 10.73 1.67 8.52
C TYR A 175 10.32 0.20 8.68
N TYR A 176 9.25 -0.09 9.43
CA TYR A 176 8.72 -1.44 9.66
C TYR A 176 7.19 -1.51 9.57
N SER A 177 6.54 -0.42 9.12
CA SER A 177 5.09 -0.26 9.23
C SER A 177 4.50 0.43 8.01
N ALA A 178 3.25 0.12 7.70
CA ALA A 178 2.43 0.90 6.79
C ALA A 178 1.72 2.04 7.55
N ARG A 179 1.74 3.25 6.99
CA ARG A 179 1.14 4.45 7.59
C ARG A 179 0.38 5.28 6.55
N CYS A 180 -0.88 4.97 6.30
CA CYS A 180 -1.78 5.83 5.52
C CYS A 180 -3.08 6.04 6.31
N GLY A 181 -3.72 7.21 6.16
CA GLY A 181 -4.96 7.55 6.87
C GLY A 181 -4.80 7.89 8.36
N GLN A 182 -3.57 7.92 8.89
CA GLN A 182 -3.28 8.45 10.23
C GLN A 182 -2.87 9.93 10.09
N PRO A 183 -3.44 10.88 10.85
CA PRO A 183 -2.90 12.23 10.88
C PRO A 183 -1.46 12.16 11.40
N THR A 184 -0.52 12.71 10.63
CA THR A 184 0.86 12.91 11.08
C THR A 184 0.83 13.75 12.36
N ARG A 185 1.24 13.17 13.48
CA ARG A 185 1.33 13.88 14.76
C ARG A 185 2.46 14.89 14.77
#